data_AF-A0A0W1JFF1-F1
#
_entry.id   AF-A0A0W1JFF1-F1
#
_cell.length_a   1.000
_cell.length_b   1.000
_cell.length_c   1.000
_cell.angle_alpha   90.00
_cell.angle_beta   90.00
_cell.angle_gamma   90.00
#
_symmetry.space_group_name_H-M   'P 1'
#
loop_
_entity.id
_entity.type
_entity.pdbx_description
1 polymer ?
#
loop_
_entity_poly.entity_id
_entity_poly.type
_entity_poly.pdbx_seq_one_letter_code
_entity_poly.pdbx_strand_id
1 'polypeptide(L)'
;MPARMKLTDIDLIEALGSPEYSDLLSIFQERTFQKKQIISLPNHEENLVMLVKKGRVRVFLSYEDKEFTLSILEPGDIFSMHTRAFTQALDNDTVLLVAKTKKFGEMITRYPQFSLIMIKVLGDLLKNSITIINGLVFQEAHTRLAEFLINAAKDKGCQVAEGIQLELGLNVEDISTILGTSRQTVSFLLNDFYKNGLLLKVNRRTLIIKDMDMLKKMLDKNEQLK
;
A
#
# COMPACT_ATOMS: atom_id res chain seq x y z
N MET A 1 -0.17 -14.22 0.82
CA MET A 1 -0.77 -13.28 -0.16
C MET A 1 -2.25 -13.58 -0.25
N PRO A 2 -3.16 -12.59 -0.16
CA PRO A 2 -4.58 -12.86 -0.35
C PRO A 2 -4.84 -13.35 -1.77
N ALA A 3 -5.85 -14.22 -1.94
CA ALA A 3 -6.19 -14.82 -3.22
C ALA A 3 -6.46 -13.75 -4.31
N ARG A 4 -5.85 -13.93 -5.49
CA ARG A 4 -6.05 -13.07 -6.66
C ARG A 4 -7.48 -13.24 -7.19
N MET A 5 -8.14 -12.12 -7.50
CA MET A 5 -9.48 -12.12 -8.08
C MET A 5 -9.40 -12.55 -9.55
N LYS A 6 -10.10 -13.64 -9.92
CA LYS A 6 -10.30 -14.04 -11.32
C LYS A 6 -11.58 -13.37 -11.83
N LEU A 7 -11.46 -12.58 -12.89
CA LEU A 7 -12.58 -11.86 -13.52
C LEU A 7 -12.97 -12.42 -14.88
N THR A 8 -12.16 -13.31 -15.46
CA THR A 8 -12.41 -13.96 -16.75
C THR A 8 -11.67 -15.29 -16.80
N ASP A 9 -12.23 -16.24 -17.55
CA ASP A 9 -11.61 -17.54 -17.85
C ASP A 9 -10.67 -17.48 -19.07
N ILE A 10 -10.62 -16.33 -19.76
CA ILE A 10 -9.76 -16.13 -20.93
C ILE A 10 -8.32 -15.88 -20.49
N ASP A 11 -7.42 -16.77 -20.89
CA ASP A 11 -5.98 -16.52 -20.85
C ASP A 11 -5.60 -15.63 -22.04
N LEU A 12 -5.19 -14.40 -21.75
CA LEU A 12 -4.82 -13.42 -22.77
C LEU A 12 -3.62 -13.86 -23.61
N ILE A 13 -2.67 -14.58 -23.01
CA ILE A 13 -1.49 -15.05 -23.75
C ILE A 13 -1.91 -16.10 -24.75
N GLU A 14 -2.80 -17.02 -24.36
CA GLU A 14 -3.38 -18.01 -25.26
C GLU A 14 -4.22 -17.35 -26.35
N ALA A 15 -5.07 -16.39 -25.99
CA ALA A 15 -5.90 -15.64 -26.94
C ALA A 15 -5.05 -14.94 -28.00
N LEU A 16 -3.96 -14.26 -27.63
CA LEU A 16 -3.06 -13.62 -28.58
C LEU A 16 -2.35 -14.58 -29.54
N GLY A 17 -2.28 -15.87 -29.21
CA GLY A 17 -1.78 -16.91 -30.11
C GLY A 17 -2.77 -17.34 -31.20
N SER A 18 -4.05 -17.03 -31.04
CA SER A 18 -5.09 -17.36 -32.02
C SER A 18 -5.06 -16.40 -33.22
N PRO A 19 -5.29 -16.89 -34.46
CA PRO A 19 -5.38 -16.05 -35.66
C PRO A 19 -6.41 -14.90 -35.55
N GLU A 20 -7.44 -15.09 -34.72
CA GLU A 20 -8.50 -14.10 -34.45
C GLU A 20 -7.97 -12.77 -33.87
N TYR A 21 -6.84 -12.82 -33.16
CA TYR A 21 -6.22 -11.67 -32.47
C TYR A 21 -4.90 -11.23 -33.09
N SER A 22 -4.64 -11.66 -34.33
CA SER A 22 -3.39 -11.35 -35.05
C SER A 22 -3.16 -9.85 -35.24
N ASP A 23 -4.23 -9.08 -35.44
CA ASP A 23 -4.19 -7.63 -35.55
C ASP A 23 -3.82 -6.96 -34.21
N LEU A 24 -4.37 -7.43 -33.09
CA LEU A 24 -3.99 -6.99 -31.76
C LEU A 24 -2.54 -7.36 -31.44
N LEU A 25 -2.09 -8.56 -31.80
CA LEU A 25 -0.69 -8.95 -31.59
C LEU A 25 0.26 -8.04 -32.39
N SER A 26 -0.13 -7.65 -33.61
CA SER A 26 0.70 -6.84 -34.51
C SER A 26 1.05 -5.44 -34.00
N ILE A 27 0.29 -4.90 -33.04
CA ILE A 27 0.59 -3.58 -32.47
C ILE A 27 1.67 -3.62 -31.37
N PHE A 28 2.00 -4.81 -30.87
CA PHE A 28 2.96 -5.00 -29.80
C PHE A 28 4.39 -5.19 -30.32
N GLN A 29 5.34 -4.66 -29.58
CA GLN A 29 6.77 -4.92 -29.71
C GLN A 29 7.23 -5.73 -28.50
N GLU A 30 7.95 -6.82 -28.74
CA GLU A 30 8.50 -7.63 -27.67
C GLU A 30 9.78 -7.00 -27.10
N ARG A 31 9.88 -6.94 -25.76
CA ARG A 31 11.04 -6.46 -25.02
C ARG A 31 11.39 -7.44 -23.91
N THR A 32 12.69 -7.70 -23.72
CA THR A 32 13.19 -8.62 -22.69
C THR A 32 14.03 -7.88 -21.65
N PHE A 33 13.85 -8.24 -20.39
CA PHE A 33 14.50 -7.61 -19.24
C PHE A 33 15.11 -8.66 -18.32
N GLN A 34 16.24 -8.31 -17.72
CA GLN A 34 16.91 -9.14 -16.72
C GLN A 34 16.44 -8.80 -15.30
N LYS A 35 16.64 -9.72 -14.35
CA LYS A 35 16.23 -9.53 -12.97
C LYS A 35 16.80 -8.23 -12.39
N LYS A 36 15.97 -7.50 -11.65
CA LYS A 36 16.22 -6.16 -11.07
C LYS A 36 16.32 -5.00 -12.07
N GLN A 37 16.23 -5.23 -13.37
CA GLN A 37 16.22 -4.16 -14.35
C GLN A 37 14.94 -3.31 -14.23
N ILE A 38 15.10 -1.99 -14.22
CA ILE A 38 13.96 -1.06 -14.26
C ILE A 38 13.37 -1.05 -15.68
N ILE A 39 12.07 -1.25 -15.77
CA ILE A 39 11.28 -1.31 -17.01
C ILE A 39 10.71 0.07 -17.34
N SER A 40 10.17 0.77 -16.34
CA SER A 40 9.65 2.13 -16.48
C SER A 40 9.94 2.97 -15.24
N LEU A 41 10.22 4.25 -15.47
CA LEU A 41 10.37 5.28 -14.45
C LEU A 41 9.03 6.03 -14.25
N PRO A 42 8.83 6.67 -13.09
CA PRO A 42 7.70 7.57 -12.88
C PRO A 42 7.64 8.65 -13.96
N ASN A 43 6.43 8.94 -14.46
CA ASN A 43 6.18 9.98 -15.46
C ASN A 43 7.00 9.82 -16.75
N HIS A 44 7.27 8.57 -17.16
CA HIS A 44 7.93 8.30 -18.44
C HIS A 44 7.18 9.00 -19.59
N GLU A 45 7.91 9.73 -20.44
CA GLU A 45 7.32 10.59 -21.47
C GLU A 45 6.52 9.80 -22.52
N GLU A 46 6.95 8.57 -22.81
CA GLU A 46 6.22 7.71 -23.73
C GLU A 46 5.02 7.04 -23.07
N ASN A 47 3.83 7.36 -23.61
CA ASN A 47 2.58 6.75 -23.18
C ASN A 47 2.42 5.34 -23.79
N LEU A 48 2.94 4.35 -23.06
CA LEU A 48 2.94 2.94 -23.43
C LEU A 48 2.10 2.09 -22.48
N VAL A 49 1.65 0.95 -22.99
CA VAL A 49 1.12 -0.17 -22.21
C VAL A 49 2.08 -1.35 -22.33
N MET A 50 2.14 -2.16 -21.30
CA MET A 50 2.82 -3.44 -21.32
C MET A 50 1.87 -4.57 -20.94
N LEU A 51 2.08 -5.71 -21.60
CA LEU A 51 1.52 -7.00 -21.23
C LEU A 51 2.68 -7.92 -20.84
N VAL A 52 2.58 -8.55 -19.68
CA VAL A 52 3.57 -9.55 -19.27
C VAL A 52 3.33 -10.83 -20.06
N LYS A 53 4.28 -11.23 -20.91
CA LYS A 53 4.26 -12.50 -21.64
C LYS A 53 4.96 -13.61 -20.86
N LYS A 54 6.05 -13.28 -20.16
CA LYS A 54 6.83 -14.22 -19.33
C LYS A 54 7.50 -13.48 -18.16
N GLY A 55 7.65 -14.16 -17.03
CA GLY A 55 8.28 -13.60 -15.83
C GLY A 55 7.31 -12.74 -15.01
N ARG A 56 7.83 -11.98 -14.06
CA ARG A 56 7.05 -11.12 -13.17
C ARG A 56 7.62 -9.72 -13.10
N VAL A 57 6.73 -8.75 -12.94
CA VAL A 57 7.08 -7.33 -12.83
C VAL A 57 6.54 -6.75 -11.53
N ARG A 58 7.41 -6.16 -10.73
CA ARG A 58 7.03 -5.40 -9.54
C ARG A 58 6.64 -3.99 -9.93
N VAL A 59 5.50 -3.51 -9.46
CA VAL A 59 5.06 -2.11 -9.53
C VAL A 59 5.19 -1.51 -8.14
N PHE A 60 5.93 -0.42 -7.99
CA PHE A 60 6.22 0.17 -6.68
C PHE A 60 6.41 1.68 -6.72
N LEU A 61 6.17 2.32 -5.58
CA LEU A 61 6.58 3.70 -5.32
C LEU A 61 7.91 3.67 -4.58
N SER A 62 8.79 4.62 -4.89
CA SER A 62 10.04 4.83 -4.18
C SER A 62 10.09 6.27 -3.68
N TYR A 63 10.28 6.46 -2.38
CA TYR A 63 10.43 7.75 -1.73
C TYR A 63 11.56 7.66 -0.71
N GLU A 64 12.63 8.41 -0.93
CA GLU A 64 13.86 8.37 -0.12
C GLU A 64 14.33 6.91 0.06
N ASP A 65 14.37 6.43 1.30
CA ASP A 65 14.85 5.09 1.67
C ASP A 65 13.72 4.04 1.75
N LYS A 66 12.50 4.39 1.36
CA LYS A 66 11.33 3.51 1.45
C LYS A 66 10.75 3.18 0.07
N GLU A 67 10.49 1.89 -0.12
CA GLU A 67 9.76 1.38 -1.28
C GLU A 67 8.42 0.77 -0.87
N PHE A 68 7.35 1.14 -1.57
CA PHE A 68 6.01 0.61 -1.37
C PHE A 68 5.61 -0.20 -2.59
N THR A 69 5.60 -1.53 -2.48
CA THR A 69 5.10 -2.41 -3.54
C THR A 69 3.60 -2.29 -3.66
N LEU A 70 3.12 -1.81 -4.82
CA LEU A 70 1.70 -1.67 -5.11
C LEU A 70 1.12 -2.95 -5.72
N SER A 71 1.88 -3.64 -6.57
CA SER A 71 1.45 -4.91 -7.16
C SER A 71 2.64 -5.71 -7.70
N ILE A 72 2.42 -7.00 -7.94
CA ILE A 72 3.30 -7.86 -8.73
C ILE A 72 2.46 -8.35 -9.90
N LEU A 73 2.86 -7.99 -11.11
CA LEU A 73 2.26 -8.43 -12.36
C LEU A 73 2.85 -9.79 -12.75
N GLU A 74 1.98 -10.66 -13.24
CA GLU A 74 2.28 -12.02 -13.70
C GLU A 74 1.91 -12.15 -15.19
N PRO A 75 2.30 -13.24 -15.86
CA PRO A 75 1.93 -13.46 -17.26
C PRO A 75 0.41 -13.30 -17.48
N GLY A 76 0.04 -12.50 -18.49
CA GLY A 76 -1.34 -12.13 -18.81
C GLY A 76 -1.80 -10.81 -18.19
N ASP A 77 -1.10 -10.26 -17.20
CA ASP A 77 -1.47 -8.97 -16.62
C ASP A 77 -1.03 -7.80 -17.55
N ILE A 78 -1.91 -6.80 -17.67
CA ILE A 78 -1.68 -5.58 -18.45
C ILE A 78 -1.49 -4.38 -17.51
N PHE A 79 -0.50 -3.53 -17.79
CA PHE A 79 -0.26 -2.33 -17.01
C PHE A 79 0.19 -1.14 -17.88
N SER A 80 -0.15 0.06 -17.41
CA SER A 80 0.26 1.31 -18.03
C SER A 80 1.67 1.70 -17.58
N MET A 81 2.51 2.17 -18.51
CA MET A 81 3.85 2.67 -18.20
C MET A 81 3.89 4.17 -17.89
N HIS A 82 2.79 4.92 -18.08
CA HIS A 82 2.71 6.37 -17.83
C HIS A 82 2.28 6.74 -16.40
N THR A 83 2.46 5.83 -15.45
CA THR A 83 2.08 6.08 -14.05
C THR A 83 3.20 6.77 -13.28
N ARG A 84 2.92 7.16 -12.02
CA ARG A 84 3.93 7.67 -11.08
C ARG A 84 4.74 6.56 -10.39
N ALA A 85 4.52 5.30 -10.76
CA ALA A 85 5.20 4.16 -10.17
C ALA A 85 6.42 3.74 -11.00
N PHE A 86 7.41 3.19 -10.31
CA PHE A 86 8.48 2.41 -10.92
C PHE A 86 7.95 1.03 -11.28
N THR A 87 8.53 0.44 -12.33
CA THR A 87 8.34 -0.97 -12.63
C THR A 87 9.67 -1.69 -12.81
N GLN A 88 9.79 -2.90 -12.27
CA GLN A 88 11.05 -3.66 -12.23
C GLN A 88 10.82 -5.14 -12.49
N ALA A 89 11.67 -5.75 -13.31
CA ALA A 89 11.67 -7.19 -13.53
C ALA A 89 12.12 -7.95 -12.28
N LEU A 90 11.35 -8.96 -11.86
CA LEU A 90 11.68 -9.81 -10.71
C LEU A 90 12.43 -11.10 -11.09
N ASP A 91 12.28 -11.52 -12.36
CA ASP A 91 12.86 -12.75 -12.90
C ASP A 91 13.85 -12.44 -14.03
N ASN A 92 14.78 -13.37 -14.29
CA ASN A 92 15.59 -13.31 -15.51
C ASN A 92 14.72 -13.66 -16.72
N ASP A 93 15.05 -13.06 -17.87
CA ASP A 93 14.31 -13.24 -19.11
C ASP A 93 12.80 -12.92 -18.97
N THR A 94 12.49 -11.82 -18.28
CA THR A 94 11.14 -11.26 -18.22
C THR A 94 10.80 -10.68 -19.59
N VAL A 95 9.76 -11.18 -20.24
CA VAL A 95 9.36 -10.79 -21.59
C VAL A 95 8.06 -10.02 -21.55
N LEU A 96 8.06 -8.82 -22.13
CA LEU A 96 6.93 -7.91 -22.20
C LEU A 96 6.54 -7.64 -23.65
N LEU A 97 5.25 -7.56 -23.91
CA LEU A 97 4.68 -7.02 -25.14
C LEU A 97 4.29 -5.57 -24.88
N VAL A 98 4.89 -4.63 -25.61
CA VAL A 98 4.76 -3.19 -25.38
C VAL A 98 4.11 -2.51 -26.58
N ALA A 99 3.09 -1.69 -26.35
CA ALA A 99 2.39 -0.96 -27.41
C ALA A 99 2.09 0.49 -27.00
N LYS A 100 1.86 1.36 -27.99
CA LYS A 100 1.38 2.73 -27.72
C LYS A 100 -0.04 2.66 -27.17
N THR A 101 -0.30 3.36 -26.06
CA THR A 101 -1.61 3.35 -25.39
C THR A 101 -2.76 3.75 -26.31
N LYS A 102 -2.53 4.70 -27.23
CA LYS A 102 -3.55 5.08 -28.23
C LYS A 102 -3.97 3.90 -29.11
N LYS A 103 -3.01 3.17 -29.70
CA LYS A 103 -3.28 1.99 -30.54
C LYS A 103 -3.92 0.88 -29.72
N PHE A 104 -3.46 0.66 -28.50
CA PHE A 104 -4.05 -0.34 -27.62
C PHE A 104 -5.50 -0.01 -27.25
N GLY A 105 -5.81 1.26 -26.99
CA GLY A 105 -7.18 1.72 -26.76
C GLY A 105 -8.10 1.49 -27.96
N GLU A 106 -7.62 1.74 -29.18
CA GLU A 106 -8.35 1.42 -30.43
C GLU A 106 -8.63 -0.09 -30.57
N MET A 107 -7.75 -0.95 -30.05
CA MET A 107 -7.97 -2.40 -30.09
C MET A 107 -8.90 -2.92 -28.99
N ILE A 108 -8.86 -2.34 -27.79
CA ILE A 108 -9.75 -2.77 -26.68
C ILE A 108 -11.23 -2.53 -27.02
N THR A 109 -11.56 -1.48 -27.78
CA THR A 109 -12.95 -1.26 -28.20
C THR A 109 -13.46 -2.36 -29.13
N ARG A 110 -12.57 -2.98 -29.91
CA ARG A 110 -12.87 -4.12 -30.78
C ARG A 110 -12.90 -5.45 -30.01
N TYR A 111 -12.05 -5.58 -28.99
CA TYR A 111 -11.91 -6.77 -28.16
C TYR A 111 -12.15 -6.43 -26.67
N PRO A 112 -13.40 -6.13 -26.28
CA PRO A 112 -13.75 -5.63 -24.94
C PRO A 112 -13.45 -6.63 -23.83
N GLN A 113 -13.37 -7.93 -24.13
CA GLN A 113 -13.01 -8.98 -23.17
C GLN A 113 -11.66 -8.71 -22.46
N PHE A 114 -10.74 -7.99 -23.10
CA PHE A 114 -9.45 -7.64 -22.51
C PHE A 114 -9.51 -6.49 -21.49
N SER A 115 -10.61 -5.72 -21.48
CA SER A 115 -10.81 -4.67 -20.47
C SER A 115 -10.95 -5.22 -19.05
N LEU A 116 -11.53 -6.43 -18.90
CA LEU A 116 -11.69 -7.11 -17.62
C LEU A 116 -10.35 -7.43 -16.95
N ILE A 117 -9.31 -7.67 -17.75
CA ILE A 117 -7.95 -7.96 -17.27
C ILE A 117 -7.35 -6.71 -16.63
N MET A 118 -7.57 -5.53 -17.22
CA MET A 118 -7.12 -4.27 -16.62
C MET A 118 -7.86 -3.98 -15.31
N ILE A 119 -9.16 -4.27 -15.22
CA ILE A 119 -9.94 -4.08 -13.99
C ILE A 119 -9.36 -4.90 -12.84
N LYS A 120 -8.94 -6.15 -13.10
CA LYS A 120 -8.26 -7.00 -12.11
C LYS A 120 -7.00 -6.31 -11.56
N VAL A 121 -6.11 -5.89 -12.45
CA VAL A 121 -4.84 -5.25 -12.07
C VAL A 121 -5.08 -3.95 -11.28
N LEU A 122 -6.04 -3.13 -11.72
CA LEU A 122 -6.43 -1.90 -11.03
C LEU A 122 -7.03 -2.17 -9.64
N GLY A 123 -7.83 -3.22 -9.50
CA GLY A 123 -8.40 -3.64 -8.22
C GLY A 123 -7.32 -4.03 -7.20
N ASP A 124 -6.34 -4.83 -7.62
CA ASP A 124 -5.21 -5.22 -6.76
C ASP A 124 -4.35 -4.00 -6.36
N LEU A 125 -4.07 -3.10 -7.31
CA LEU A 125 -3.37 -1.85 -7.04
C LEU A 125 -4.11 -0.98 -6.02
N LEU A 126 -5.42 -0.79 -6.21
CA LEU A 126 -6.25 0.01 -5.31
C LEU A 126 -6.28 -0.59 -3.90
N LYS A 127 -6.49 -1.90 -3.79
CA LYS A 127 -6.51 -2.62 -2.51
C LYS A 127 -5.20 -2.48 -1.74
N ASN A 128 -4.06 -2.67 -2.42
CA ASN A 128 -2.75 -2.55 -1.78
C ASN A 128 -2.44 -1.09 -1.44
N SER A 129 -2.82 -0.13 -2.30
CA SER A 129 -2.68 1.30 -2.01
C SER A 129 -3.46 1.71 -0.77
N ILE A 130 -4.72 1.28 -0.64
CA ILE A 130 -5.54 1.51 0.57
C ILE A 130 -4.88 0.87 1.80
N THR A 131 -4.32 -0.34 1.66
CA THR A 131 -3.60 -1.02 2.76
C THR A 131 -2.38 -0.22 3.22
N ILE A 132 -1.58 0.29 2.29
CA ILE A 132 -0.42 1.14 2.57
C ILE A 132 -0.85 2.45 3.23
N ILE A 133 -1.85 3.14 2.67
CA ILE A 133 -2.38 4.40 3.22
C ILE A 133 -2.87 4.19 4.65
N ASN A 134 -3.65 3.13 4.90
CA ASN A 134 -4.10 2.79 6.24
C ASN A 134 -2.92 2.57 7.18
N GLY A 135 -1.91 1.80 6.77
CA GLY A 135 -0.70 1.58 7.56
C GLY A 135 0.00 2.88 7.95
N LEU A 136 0.14 3.82 7.01
CA LEU A 136 0.73 5.13 7.25
C LEU A 136 -0.11 5.97 8.24
N VAL A 137 -1.43 6.04 8.03
CA VAL A 137 -2.36 6.76 8.91
C VAL A 137 -2.35 6.19 10.32
N PHE A 138 -2.32 4.86 10.47
CA PHE A 138 -2.26 4.21 11.78
C PHE A 138 -0.91 4.46 12.46
N GLN A 139 0.21 4.43 11.74
CA GLN A 139 1.52 4.75 12.29
C GLN A 139 1.59 6.19 12.82
N GLU A 140 1.03 7.15 12.06
CA GLU A 140 0.94 8.54 12.51
C GLU A 140 0.03 8.69 13.73
N ALA A 141 -1.15 8.06 13.73
CA ALA A 141 -2.09 8.13 14.85
C ALA A 141 -1.53 7.47 16.10
N HIS A 142 -0.78 6.38 15.95
CA HIS A 142 -0.07 5.70 17.02
C HIS A 142 0.98 6.62 17.67
N THR A 143 1.76 7.34 16.85
CA THR A 143 2.75 8.31 17.33
C THR A 143 2.08 9.48 18.05
N ARG A 144 1.05 10.09 17.45
CA ARG A 144 0.29 11.20 18.04
C ARG A 144 -0.38 10.79 19.36
N LEU A 145 -0.91 9.58 19.45
CA LEU A 145 -1.47 9.05 20.70
C LEU A 145 -0.39 8.88 21.77
N ALA A 146 0.78 8.33 21.42
CA ALA A 146 1.89 8.20 22.37
C ALA A 146 2.36 9.58 22.88
N GLU A 147 2.52 10.55 21.99
CA GLU A 147 2.90 11.92 22.33
C GLU A 147 1.85 12.59 23.24
N PHE A 148 0.57 12.46 22.92
CA PHE A 148 -0.54 12.95 23.74
C PHE A 148 -0.49 12.36 25.16
N LEU A 149 -0.32 11.04 25.30
CA LEU A 149 -0.24 10.38 26.60
C LEU A 149 0.99 10.80 27.39
N ILE A 150 2.14 10.95 26.72
CA ILE A 150 3.38 11.45 27.33
C ILE A 150 3.19 12.87 27.88
N ASN A 151 2.58 13.75 27.09
CA ASN A 151 2.36 15.14 27.50
C ASN A 151 1.32 15.21 28.62
N ALA A 152 0.23 14.46 28.53
CA ALA A 152 -0.74 14.34 29.62
C ALA A 152 -0.08 13.84 30.93
N ALA A 153 0.87 12.88 30.83
CA ALA A 153 1.58 12.34 31.99
C ALA A 153 2.49 13.38 32.65
N LYS A 154 3.12 14.26 31.86
CA LYS A 154 3.90 15.37 32.38
C LYS A 154 3.02 16.39 33.11
N ASP A 155 1.85 16.70 32.56
CA ASP A 155 1.00 17.76 33.08
C ASP A 155 0.17 17.33 34.29
N LYS A 156 -0.37 16.10 34.25
CA LYS A 156 -1.39 15.61 35.20
C LYS A 156 -1.11 14.20 35.74
N GLY A 157 0.06 13.64 35.48
CA GLY A 157 0.41 12.30 35.92
C GLY A 157 0.63 12.22 37.42
N CYS A 158 0.08 11.18 38.04
CA CYS A 158 0.34 10.83 39.44
C CYS A 158 1.09 9.49 39.50
N GLN A 159 2.25 9.46 40.15
CA GLN A 159 3.01 8.22 40.31
C GLN A 159 2.25 7.24 41.23
N VAL A 160 2.08 6.00 40.78
CA VAL A 160 1.47 4.88 41.52
C VAL A 160 2.35 3.64 41.43
N ALA A 161 2.05 2.61 42.23
CA ALA A 161 2.86 1.37 42.26
C ALA A 161 2.94 0.66 40.90
N GLU A 162 1.90 0.77 40.08
CA GLU A 162 1.79 0.11 38.78
C GLU A 162 2.28 0.96 37.60
N GLY A 163 2.71 2.22 37.83
CA GLY A 163 3.14 3.15 36.78
C GLY A 163 2.72 4.59 37.03
N ILE A 164 2.40 5.33 35.96
CA ILE A 164 1.91 6.71 36.04
C ILE A 164 0.40 6.72 35.76
N GLN A 165 -0.40 7.06 36.77
CA GLN A 165 -1.85 7.19 36.62
C GLN A 165 -2.20 8.52 35.97
N LEU A 166 -3.11 8.45 35.00
CA LEU A 166 -3.63 9.56 34.24
C LEU A 166 -5.14 9.63 34.34
N GLU A 167 -5.65 10.71 34.91
CA GLU A 167 -7.06 11.08 34.81
C GLU A 167 -7.24 12.03 33.63
N LEU A 168 -7.57 11.47 32.46
CA LEU A 168 -7.67 12.25 31.23
C LEU A 168 -8.90 13.16 31.23
N GLY A 169 -10.00 12.76 31.90
CA GLY A 169 -11.30 13.43 31.82
C GLY A 169 -11.97 13.33 30.44
N LEU A 170 -11.24 12.86 29.43
CA LEU A 170 -11.62 12.77 28.04
C LEU A 170 -12.11 11.36 27.70
N ASN A 171 -13.09 11.29 26.81
CA ASN A 171 -13.54 10.04 26.22
C ASN A 171 -12.84 9.79 24.87
N VAL A 172 -13.00 8.60 24.29
CA VAL A 172 -12.31 8.21 23.04
C VAL A 172 -12.62 9.16 21.87
N GLU A 173 -13.84 9.72 21.84
CA GLU A 173 -14.25 10.70 20.82
C GLU A 173 -13.50 12.03 20.98
N ASP A 174 -13.36 12.53 22.22
CA ASP A 174 -12.61 13.75 22.50
C ASP A 174 -11.13 13.57 22.10
N ILE A 175 -10.54 12.44 22.48
CA ILE A 175 -9.16 12.08 22.10
C ILE A 175 -9.04 11.99 20.58
N SER A 176 -10.01 11.40 19.88
CA SER A 176 -9.98 11.31 18.41
C SER A 176 -9.99 12.67 17.71
N THR A 177 -10.76 13.62 18.25
CA THR A 177 -10.79 15.00 17.76
C THR A 177 -9.45 15.70 17.98
N ILE A 178 -8.87 15.57 19.18
CA ILE A 178 -7.55 16.16 19.52
C ILE A 178 -6.46 15.59 18.61
N LEU A 179 -6.47 14.29 18.39
CA LEU A 179 -5.46 13.60 17.56
C LEU A 179 -5.70 13.77 16.06
N GLY A 180 -6.83 14.36 15.64
CA GLY A 180 -7.20 14.50 14.24
C GLY A 180 -7.33 13.16 13.52
N THR A 181 -7.97 12.16 14.15
CA THR A 181 -8.19 10.83 13.59
C THR A 181 -9.58 10.30 13.94
N SER A 182 -9.95 9.12 13.42
CA SER A 182 -11.26 8.55 13.70
C SER A 182 -11.36 7.97 15.12
N ARG A 183 -12.57 7.99 15.70
CA ARG A 183 -12.87 7.31 16.97
C ARG A 183 -12.51 5.82 16.95
N GLN A 184 -12.71 5.17 15.80
CA GLN A 184 -12.37 3.76 15.60
C GLN A 184 -10.86 3.54 15.70
N THR A 185 -10.06 4.42 15.08
CA THR A 185 -8.59 4.39 15.13
C THR A 185 -8.08 4.54 16.57
N VAL A 186 -8.54 5.56 17.31
CA VAL A 186 -8.12 5.74 18.71
C VAL A 186 -8.54 4.56 19.59
N SER A 187 -9.77 4.07 19.42
CA SER A 187 -10.23 2.90 20.17
C SER A 187 -9.38 1.66 19.88
N PHE A 188 -8.99 1.45 18.62
CA PHE A 188 -8.14 0.33 18.23
C PHE A 188 -6.75 0.45 18.87
N LEU A 189 -6.11 1.62 18.77
CA LEU A 189 -4.78 1.87 19.32
C LEU A 189 -4.73 1.77 20.84
N LEU A 190 -5.71 2.34 21.56
CA LEU A 190 -5.80 2.20 23.01
C LEU A 190 -5.94 0.72 23.42
N ASN A 191 -6.80 -0.03 22.71
CA ASN A 191 -6.96 -1.46 22.96
C ASN A 191 -5.70 -2.26 22.66
N ASP A 192 -4.95 -1.89 21.61
CA ASP A 192 -3.65 -2.48 21.32
C ASP A 192 -2.64 -2.22 22.45
N PHE A 193 -2.57 -0.98 22.96
CA PHE A 193 -1.69 -0.63 24.08
C PHE A 193 -2.06 -1.37 25.37
N TYR A 194 -3.36 -1.56 25.64
CA TYR A 194 -3.81 -2.37 26.77
C TYR A 194 -3.42 -3.85 26.60
N LYS A 195 -3.62 -4.42 25.41
CA LYS A 195 -3.27 -5.82 25.12
C LYS A 195 -1.76 -6.09 25.22
N ASN A 196 -0.95 -5.14 24.76
CA ASN A 196 0.51 -5.23 24.80
C ASN A 196 1.09 -4.84 26.18
N GLY A 197 0.25 -4.53 27.16
CA GLY A 197 0.67 -4.22 28.53
C GLY A 197 1.33 -2.85 28.72
N LEU A 198 1.33 -1.99 27.69
CA LEU A 198 1.86 -0.62 27.74
C LEU A 198 1.01 0.27 28.64
N LEU A 199 -0.31 0.05 28.59
CA LEU A 199 -1.29 0.75 29.40
C LEU A 199 -2.09 -0.24 30.25
N LEU A 200 -2.62 0.22 31.38
CA LEU A 200 -3.73 -0.42 32.09
C LEU A 200 -4.95 0.47 32.07
N LYS A 201 -6.10 -0.15 31.84
CA LYS A 201 -7.39 0.53 31.90
C LYS A 201 -7.91 0.47 33.33
N VAL A 202 -8.02 1.63 33.99
CA VAL A 202 -8.61 1.71 35.33
C VAL A 202 -10.12 1.89 35.21
N ASN A 203 -10.56 2.87 34.42
CA ASN A 203 -11.98 3.10 34.12
C ASN A 203 -12.15 3.76 32.73
N ARG A 204 -13.29 4.40 32.47
CA ARG A 204 -13.58 5.04 31.17
C ARG A 204 -12.74 6.30 30.89
N ARG A 205 -12.27 7.00 31.93
CA ARG A 205 -11.54 8.28 31.84
C ARG A 205 -10.15 8.24 32.50
N THR A 206 -9.83 7.14 33.17
CA THR A 206 -8.56 6.95 33.87
C THR A 206 -7.82 5.73 33.32
N LEU A 207 -6.53 5.91 33.07
CA LEU A 207 -5.61 4.85 32.65
C LEU A 207 -4.27 4.97 33.39
N ILE A 208 -3.47 3.91 33.39
CA ILE A 208 -2.10 3.91 33.93
C ILE A 208 -1.14 3.60 32.79
N ILE A 209 -0.09 4.42 32.66
CA ILE A 209 1.06 4.13 31.79
C ILE A 209 2.03 3.26 32.57
N LYS A 210 2.24 2.01 32.10
CA LYS A 210 3.18 1.07 32.74
C LYS A 210 4.62 1.30 32.32
N ASP A 211 4.82 1.60 31.04
CA ASP A 211 6.14 1.71 30.44
C ASP A 211 6.26 3.03 29.65
N MET A 212 6.70 4.07 30.37
CA MET A 212 6.90 5.40 29.81
C MET A 212 8.07 5.44 28.81
N ASP A 213 9.08 4.60 29.01
CA ASP A 213 10.25 4.58 28.14
C ASP A 213 9.93 3.93 26.79
N MET A 214 9.09 2.90 26.79
CA MET A 214 8.59 2.31 25.55
C MET A 214 7.70 3.28 24.77
N LEU A 215 6.84 4.07 25.44
CA LEU A 215 6.08 5.16 24.78
C LEU A 215 7.01 6.20 24.15
N LYS A 216 8.09 6.60 24.83
CA LYS A 216 9.06 7.57 24.27
C LYS A 216 9.79 7.00 23.06
N LYS A 217 10.20 5.72 23.09
CA LYS A 217 10.80 5.04 21.93
C LYS A 217 9.89 5.00 20.70
N MET A 218 8.57 5.08 20.88
CA MET A 218 7.62 5.17 19.77
C MET A 218 7.70 6.51 19.05
N LEU A 219 8.19 7.58 19.70
CA LEU A 219 8.44 8.89 19.09
C LEU A 219 9.75 8.90 18.29
N ASP A 220 10.82 8.30 18.84
CA ASP A 220 12.16 8.31 18.24
C ASP A 220 12.23 7.62 16.87
N LYS A 221 11.35 6.64 16.61
CA LYS A 221 11.25 5.97 15.30
C LYS A 221 10.80 6.90 14.15
N ASN A 222 10.28 8.09 14.45
CA ASN A 222 9.95 9.11 13.45
C ASN A 222 11.00 10.21 13.34
N GLU A 223 11.90 10.39 14.31
CA GLU A 223 12.95 11.42 14.24
C GLU A 223 14.15 11.01 13.38
N GLN A 224 14.34 9.72 13.11
CA GLN A 224 15.35 9.25 12.14
C GLN A 224 14.91 9.43 10.67
N LEU A 225 13.79 10.12 10.42
CA LEU A 225 13.18 10.35 9.11
C LEU A 225 12.97 11.85 8.82
N LYS A 226 13.68 12.74 9.51
CA LYS A 226 13.71 14.19 9.22
C LYS A 226 15.10 14.66 8.84
#